data_AF-A0A3D4LJ49-F1
#
_entry.id   AF-A0A3D4LJ49-F1
#
_cell.length_a   1.000
_cell.length_b   1.000
_cell.length_c   1.000
_cell.angle_alpha   90.00
_cell.angle_beta   90.00
_cell.angle_gamma   90.00
#
_symmetry.space_group_name_H-M   'P 1'
#
loop_
_entity.id
_entity.type
_entity.pdbx_description
1 polymer ?
#
loop_
_entity_poly.entity_id
_entity_poly.type
_entity_poly.pdbx_seq_one_letter_code
_entity_poly.pdbx_strand_id
1 'polypeptide(L)'
;MKISDFIGEATQYDKKEKLEERRPKSWLKSVSAFANGAGGLLIFGVNDKGELLGLVDSKDVSEKISEIIKTKMDPIPQVIMEI
;
A
#
# COMPACT_ATOMS: atom_id res chain seq x y z
N MET A 1 0.55 -16.44 -11.05
CA MET A 1 1.16 -15.13 -11.39
C MET A 1 2.54 -15.08 -10.77
N LYS A 2 3.56 -14.65 -11.51
CA LYS A 2 4.94 -14.53 -10.99
C LYS A 2 5.16 -13.10 -10.51
N ILE A 3 5.80 -12.95 -9.35
CA ILE A 3 6.20 -11.65 -8.77
C ILE A 3 7.06 -10.81 -9.72
N SER A 4 7.73 -11.45 -10.68
CA SER A 4 8.55 -10.80 -11.71
C SER A 4 7.80 -9.82 -12.60
N ASP A 5 6.49 -9.98 -12.78
CA ASP A 5 5.67 -9.08 -13.61
C ASP A 5 5.42 -7.72 -12.94
N PHE A 6 5.75 -7.60 -11.64
CA PHE A 6 5.64 -6.37 -10.86
C PHE A 6 7.00 -5.67 -10.66
N ILE A 7 8.02 -5.95 -11.47
CA ILE A 7 9.34 -5.28 -11.38
C ILE A 7 9.39 -4.11 -12.37
N GLY A 8 8.90 -2.96 -11.92
CA GLY A 8 9.11 -1.68 -12.58
C GLY A 8 7.96 -0.77 -12.22
N GLU A 9 8.20 0.24 -11.37
CA GLU A 9 7.22 1.27 -10.93
C GLU A 9 6.28 1.66 -12.08
N ALA A 10 5.24 0.86 -12.27
CA ALA A 10 4.20 1.15 -13.21
C ALA A 10 3.29 2.08 -12.44
N THR A 11 2.74 3.06 -13.12
CA THR A 11 1.82 4.09 -12.58
C THR A 11 0.65 3.53 -11.76
N GLN A 12 0.48 2.20 -11.76
CA GLN A 12 -0.60 1.43 -11.17
C GLN A 12 -0.20 0.62 -9.92
N TYR A 13 1.07 0.57 -9.50
CA TYR A 13 1.41 -0.05 -8.21
C TYR A 13 2.61 0.58 -7.51
N ASP A 14 2.55 0.61 -6.17
CA ASP A 14 3.61 1.10 -5.28
C ASP A 14 3.92 0.01 -4.26
N LYS A 15 5.21 -0.16 -3.95
CA LYS A 15 5.70 -1.17 -3.01
C LYS A 15 6.24 -0.48 -1.76
N LYS A 16 5.99 -1.10 -0.62
CA LYS A 16 6.52 -0.67 0.67
C LYS A 16 7.03 -1.88 1.43
N GLU A 17 8.24 -1.78 1.96
CA GLU A 17 8.81 -2.84 2.80
C GLU A 17 7.97 -3.09 4.06
N LYS A 18 7.42 -2.03 4.65
CA LYS A 18 6.65 -2.07 5.89
C LYS A 18 5.63 -0.95 5.98
N LEU A 19 4.65 -1.10 6.87
CA LEU A 19 3.76 -0.01 7.24
C LEU A 19 4.54 1.05 8.04
N GLU A 20 4.76 2.22 7.43
CA GLU A 20 5.40 3.34 8.10
C GLU A 20 4.41 4.07 9.05
N GLU A 21 4.15 3.49 10.22
CA GLU A 21 3.24 4.07 11.23
C GLU A 21 3.68 5.47 11.70
N ARG A 22 4.99 5.73 11.73
CA ARG A 22 5.55 7.03 12.12
C ARG A 22 5.44 8.10 11.04
N ARG A 23 5.25 7.69 9.77
CA ARG A 23 5.15 8.60 8.62
C ARG A 23 4.05 8.13 7.66
N PRO A 24 2.78 8.09 8.11
CA PRO A 24 1.69 7.57 7.30
C PRO A 24 1.45 8.40 6.04
N LYS A 25 1.80 9.69 6.07
CA LYS A 25 1.76 10.59 4.91
C LYS A 25 2.58 10.10 3.71
N SER A 26 3.58 9.26 3.91
CA SER A 26 4.42 8.71 2.84
C SER A 26 3.59 7.87 1.87
N TRP A 27 2.93 6.83 2.39
CA TRP A 27 2.12 5.91 1.59
C TRP A 27 0.69 6.43 1.35
N LEU A 28 0.16 7.29 2.23
CA LEU A 28 -1.14 7.95 1.98
C LEU A 28 -1.09 8.85 0.74
N LYS A 29 0.06 9.43 0.38
CA LYS A 29 0.19 10.16 -0.89
C LYS A 29 -0.03 9.23 -2.09
N SER A 30 0.51 8.02 -2.04
CA SER A 30 0.29 7.00 -3.08
C SER A 30 -1.18 6.58 -3.14
N VAL A 31 -1.81 6.31 -1.99
CA VAL A 31 -3.26 6.00 -1.93
C VAL A 31 -4.10 7.13 -2.50
N SER A 32 -3.77 8.39 -2.19
CA SER A 32 -4.50 9.55 -2.70
C SER A 32 -4.30 9.71 -4.22
N ALA A 33 -3.07 9.51 -4.71
CA ALA A 33 -2.78 9.52 -6.14
C ALA A 33 -3.56 8.42 -6.88
N PHE A 34 -3.66 7.22 -6.31
CA PHE A 34 -4.42 6.12 -6.89
C PHE A 34 -5.93 6.38 -6.87
N ALA A 35 -6.47 6.88 -5.76
CA ALA A 35 -7.90 7.20 -5.63
C ALA A 35 -8.34 8.31 -6.60
N ASN A 36 -7.47 9.28 -6.89
CA ASN A 36 -7.74 10.37 -7.82
C ASN A 36 -7.37 10.04 -9.27
N GLY A 37 -6.62 8.95 -9.50
CA GLY A 37 -6.13 8.52 -10.80
C GLY A 37 -6.96 7.39 -11.39
N ALA A 38 -6.30 6.50 -12.12
CA ALA A 38 -6.92 5.30 -12.72
C ALA A 38 -7.05 4.13 -11.72
N GLY A 39 -6.85 4.37 -10.42
CA GLY A 39 -6.64 3.32 -9.43
C GLY A 39 -5.19 2.82 -9.38
N GLY A 40 -4.93 1.94 -8.42
CA GLY A 40 -3.62 1.32 -8.25
C GLY A 40 -3.58 0.35 -7.07
N LEU A 41 -2.49 -0.41 -6.99
CA LEU A 41 -2.24 -1.41 -5.97
C LEU A 41 -1.10 -0.98 -5.06
N LEU A 42 -1.34 -0.96 -3.76
CA LEU A 42 -0.30 -0.70 -2.77
C LEU A 42 0.09 -2.02 -2.09
N ILE A 43 1.32 -2.46 -2.32
CA ILE A 43 1.82 -3.75 -1.83
C ILE A 43 2.75 -3.50 -0.64
N PHE A 44 2.44 -4.12 0.49
CA PHE A 44 3.27 -4.07 1.69
C PHE A 44 4.04 -5.38 1.88
N GLY A 45 5.24 -5.33 2.47
CA GLY A 45 6.09 -6.49 2.70
C GLY A 45 6.98 -6.88 1.51
N VAL A 46 7.18 -5.96 0.56
CA VAL A 46 8.07 -6.16 -0.60
C VAL A 46 9.09 -5.03 -0.65
N ASN A 47 10.36 -5.38 -0.83
CA ASN A 47 11.41 -4.38 -0.98
C ASN A 47 11.56 -3.85 -2.41
N ASP A 48 12.34 -2.80 -2.57
CA ASP A 48 12.60 -2.16 -3.88
C ASP A 48 13.30 -3.11 -4.87
N LYS A 49 13.94 -4.18 -4.37
CA LYS A 49 14.54 -5.25 -5.18
C LYS A 49 13.53 -6.32 -5.61
N GLY A 50 12.26 -6.20 -5.19
CA GLY A 50 11.20 -7.17 -5.49
C GLY A 50 11.24 -8.43 -4.62
N GLU A 51 12.03 -8.43 -3.54
CA GLU A 51 12.09 -9.52 -2.58
C GLU A 51 10.96 -9.39 -1.56
N LEU A 52 10.30 -10.51 -1.29
CA LEU A 52 9.20 -10.58 -0.35
C LEU A 52 9.77 -10.73 1.06
N LEU A 53 9.79 -9.62 1.81
CA LEU A 53 10.23 -9.57 3.21
C LEU A 53 9.14 -10.12 4.15
N GLY A 54 7.88 -10.04 3.72
CA GLY A 54 6.71 -10.39 4.53
C GLY A 54 6.37 -9.31 5.56
N LEU A 55 5.20 -9.46 6.18
CA LEU A 55 4.74 -8.62 7.28
C LEU A 55 4.74 -9.47 8.56
N VAL A 56 5.13 -8.86 9.69
CA VAL A 56 5.17 -9.55 10.99
C VAL A 56 3.78 -10.02 11.41
N ASP A 57 2.78 -9.14 11.25
CA ASP A 57 1.38 -9.45 11.48
C ASP A 57 0.54 -8.75 10.40
N SER A 58 0.13 -9.52 9.39
CA SER A 58 -0.62 -8.97 8.26
C SER A 58 -2.04 -8.54 8.66
N LYS A 59 -2.63 -9.12 9.71
CA LYS A 59 -3.95 -8.73 10.21
C LYS A 59 -3.89 -7.40 10.95
N ASP A 60 -2.98 -7.25 11.92
CA ASP A 60 -2.80 -5.99 12.64
C ASP A 60 -2.49 -4.84 11.68
N VAL A 61 -1.60 -5.09 10.70
CA VAL A 61 -1.27 -4.11 9.66
C VAL A 61 -2.49 -3.74 8.82
N SER A 62 -3.33 -4.70 8.45
CA SER A 62 -4.56 -4.46 7.67
C SER A 62 -5.53 -3.52 8.41
N GLU A 63 -5.73 -3.75 9.71
CA GLU A 63 -6.61 -2.93 10.55
C GLU A 63 -6.07 -1.51 10.68
N LYS A 64 -4.77 -1.36 10.93
CA LYS A 64 -4.11 -0.06 11.02
C LYS A 64 -4.18 0.72 9.71
N ILE A 65 -3.99 0.08 8.57
CA ILE A 65 -4.14 0.75 7.26
C ILE A 65 -5.56 1.29 7.11
N SER A 66 -6.57 0.47 7.39
CA SER A 66 -7.98 0.87 7.34
C SER A 66 -8.29 2.05 8.27
N GLU A 67 -7.81 2.00 9.51
CA GLU A 67 -7.98 3.09 10.48
C GLU A 67 -7.30 4.38 10.00
N ILE A 68 -6.05 4.30 9.54
CA ILE A 68 -5.29 5.47 9.09
C ILE A 68 -5.96 6.11 7.85
N ILE A 69 -6.44 5.31 6.89
CA ILE A 69 -7.16 5.83 5.72
C ILE A 69 -8.43 6.56 6.16
N LYS A 70 -9.27 5.94 7.01
CA LYS A 70 -10.53 6.54 7.47
C LYS A 70 -10.33 7.79 8.32
N THR A 71 -9.23 7.88 9.07
CA THR A 71 -8.97 9.02 9.97
C THR A 71 -8.16 10.15 9.32
N LYS A 72 -7.36 9.86 8.28
CA LYS A 72 -6.46 10.84 7.64
C LYS A 72 -6.87 11.25 6.23
N MET A 73 -7.82 10.55 5.60
CA MET A 73 -8.33 10.91 4.27
C MET A 73 -9.78 11.34 4.31
N ASP A 74 -10.04 12.47 3.66
CA ASP A 74 -11.38 12.99 3.41
C ASP A 74 -11.42 13.59 1.99
N PRO A 75 -12.25 13.07 1.07
CA PRO A 75 -13.18 11.95 1.23
C PRO A 75 -12.45 10.60 1.39
N ILE A 76 -13.12 9.64 2.04
CA ILE A 76 -12.57 8.29 2.24
C ILE A 76 -12.52 7.56 0.88
N PRO A 77 -11.34 7.12 0.42
CA PRO A 77 -11.22 6.40 -0.85
C PRO A 77 -11.83 5.00 -0.77
N GLN A 78 -12.32 4.49 -1.89
CA GLN A 78 -12.68 3.08 -2.00
C GLN A 78 -11.41 2.23 -2.08
N VAL A 79 -11.26 1.31 -1.12
CA VAL A 79 -10.12 0.41 -1.03
C VAL A 79 -10.61 -1.03 -0.93
N ILE A 80 -9.97 -1.92 -1.68
CA ILE A 80 -10.15 -3.37 -1.58
C ILE A 80 -8.83 -3.91 -1.04
N MET A 81 -8.91 -4.66 0.05
CA MET A 81 -7.74 -5.20 0.73
C MET A 81 -7.77 -6.72 0.66
N GLU A 82 -6.66 -7.29 0.21
CA GLU A 82 -6.42 -8.74 0.18
C GLU A 82 -5.18 -9.03 1.04
N ILE A 83 -5.28 -10.07 1.87
CA ILE A 83 -4.24 -10.50 2.84
C ILE A 83 -3.78 -11.90 2.47
#